data_AF-A0A2D5E2P6-F1
#
_entry.id   AF-A0A2D5E2P6-F1
#
_cell.length_a   1.000
_cell.length_b   1.000
_cell.length_c   1.000
_cell.angle_alpha   90.00
_cell.angle_beta   90.00
_cell.angle_gamma   90.00
#
_symmetry.space_group_name_H-M   'P 1'
#
loop_
_entity.id
_entity.type
_entity.pdbx_description
1 polymer ?
#
loop_
_entity_poly.entity_id
_entity_poly.type
_entity_poly.pdbx_seq_one_letter_code
_entity_poly.pdbx_strand_id
1 'polypeptide(L)'
;MSIRRRVLATAAAAAFLVPGFASAQEMATRLVTTGLVRPTFVTHAPGDDQRLFIVEKLGKIRILDLETETLNSDYFLDIDSLVTGGSSTNDERGLLGLAFHPDYQNNGYFYVCYTATAGNGDTYIRRYNRGADADHASTAGAVTIMSFDQPYTNHNGGFISFGPNDGLLYIFTGD
;
A
#
# COMPACT_ATOMS: atom_id res chain seq x y z
N MET A 1 -32.50 61.41 -58.21
CA MET A 1 -32.87 60.72 -56.97
C MET A 1 -33.26 59.28 -57.33
N SER A 2 -32.32 58.35 -57.28
CA SER A 2 -32.49 56.96 -57.76
C SER A 2 -32.38 56.00 -56.58
N ILE A 3 -33.44 55.23 -56.34
CA ILE A 3 -33.56 54.28 -55.24
C ILE A 3 -33.08 52.91 -55.73
N ARG A 4 -31.98 52.40 -55.15
CA ARG A 4 -31.58 50.99 -55.31
C ARG A 4 -32.02 50.21 -54.08
N ARG A 5 -32.96 49.27 -54.25
CA ARG A 5 -33.37 48.32 -53.20
C ARG A 5 -32.26 47.29 -52.98
N ARG A 6 -31.77 47.17 -51.74
CA ARG A 6 -30.94 46.04 -51.31
C ARG A 6 -31.86 44.93 -50.81
N VAL A 7 -31.73 43.73 -51.36
CA VAL A 7 -32.35 42.52 -50.82
C VAL A 7 -31.38 41.94 -49.79
N LEU A 8 -31.80 41.85 -48.53
CA LEU A 8 -31.07 41.10 -47.51
C LEU A 8 -31.38 39.61 -47.72
N ALA A 9 -30.36 38.81 -48.01
CA ALA A 9 -30.43 37.36 -47.88
C ALA A 9 -29.94 36.98 -46.49
N THR A 10 -30.84 36.57 -45.61
CA THR A 10 -30.50 35.94 -44.32
C THR A 10 -30.01 34.53 -44.57
N ALA A 11 -28.71 34.29 -44.39
CA ALA A 11 -28.15 32.94 -44.31
C ALA A 11 -28.39 32.39 -42.90
N ALA A 12 -29.22 31.35 -42.77
CA ALA A 12 -29.36 30.60 -41.54
C ALA A 12 -28.13 29.68 -41.39
N ALA A 13 -27.23 29.99 -40.45
CA ALA A 13 -26.14 29.11 -40.09
C ALA A 13 -26.70 27.97 -39.21
N ALA A 14 -26.79 26.76 -39.75
CA ALA A 14 -27.09 25.57 -38.96
C ALA A 14 -25.84 25.21 -38.14
N ALA A 15 -25.87 25.46 -36.84
CA ALA A 15 -24.85 24.96 -35.92
C ALA A 15 -25.04 23.44 -35.76
N PHE A 16 -24.19 22.65 -36.41
CA PHE A 16 -24.12 21.21 -36.15
C PHE A 16 -23.40 21.00 -34.81
N LEU A 17 -24.13 20.57 -33.78
CA LEU A 17 -23.51 19.97 -32.59
C LEU A 17 -22.84 18.68 -33.03
N VAL A 18 -21.50 18.63 -32.99
CA VAL A 18 -20.77 17.37 -33.04
C VAL A 18 -20.82 16.79 -31.62
N PRO A 19 -21.49 15.66 -31.38
CA PRO A 19 -21.45 15.03 -30.06
C PRO A 19 -20.01 14.58 -29.81
N GLY A 20 -19.40 15.09 -28.74
CA GLY A 20 -18.15 14.55 -28.23
C GLY A 20 -18.41 13.15 -27.69
N PHE A 21 -17.88 12.13 -28.35
CA PHE A 21 -17.89 10.78 -27.80
C PHE A 21 -16.92 10.74 -26.62
N ALA A 22 -17.43 10.48 -25.42
CA ALA A 22 -16.59 10.08 -24.31
C ALA A 22 -16.05 8.67 -24.63
N SER A 23 -14.74 8.57 -24.88
CA SER A 23 -14.06 7.28 -24.91
C SER A 23 -13.73 6.90 -23.47
N ALA A 24 -14.22 5.75 -23.01
CA ALA A 24 -13.79 5.20 -21.74
C ALA A 24 -12.34 4.71 -21.89
N GLN A 25 -11.50 5.04 -20.91
CA GLN A 25 -10.14 4.50 -20.81
C GLN A 25 -10.25 2.97 -20.70
N GLU A 26 -9.64 2.23 -21.64
CA GLU A 26 -9.53 0.79 -21.53
C GLU A 26 -8.50 0.45 -20.45
N MET A 27 -8.93 -0.32 -19.43
CA MET A 27 -8.04 -0.81 -18.39
C MET A 27 -7.77 -2.29 -18.61
N ALA A 28 -6.50 -2.68 -18.58
CA ALA A 28 -6.06 -4.06 -18.64
C ALA A 28 -5.18 -4.38 -17.43
N THR A 29 -5.20 -5.64 -17.00
CA THR A 29 -4.28 -6.15 -15.98
C THR A 29 -3.11 -6.86 -16.65
N ARG A 30 -1.94 -6.79 -16.00
CA ARG A 30 -0.76 -7.54 -16.39
C ARG A 30 -0.21 -8.25 -15.16
N LEU A 31 0.15 -9.52 -15.33
CA LEU A 31 0.87 -10.25 -14.28
C LEU A 31 2.28 -9.64 -14.16
N VAL A 32 2.60 -9.12 -12.98
CA VAL A 32 3.93 -8.56 -12.67
C VAL A 32 4.84 -9.64 -12.08
N THR A 33 4.37 -10.38 -11.08
CA THR A 33 5.18 -11.42 -10.42
C THR A 33 4.33 -12.55 -9.85
N THR A 34 4.97 -13.67 -9.53
CA THR A 34 4.36 -14.86 -8.89
C THR A 34 5.21 -15.33 -7.72
N GLY A 35 4.76 -16.33 -6.96
CA GLY A 35 5.54 -16.89 -5.84
C GLY A 35 5.40 -16.14 -4.51
N LEU A 36 4.39 -15.26 -4.41
CA LEU A 36 3.96 -14.65 -3.14
C LEU A 36 3.11 -15.62 -2.35
N VAL A 37 3.23 -15.60 -1.02
CA VAL A 37 2.44 -16.42 -0.10
C VAL A 37 1.50 -15.52 0.70
N ARG A 38 0.21 -15.53 0.33
CA ARG A 38 -0.86 -14.77 1.01
C ARG A 38 -0.51 -13.27 1.17
N PRO A 39 -0.27 -12.52 0.08
CA PRO A 39 0.04 -11.10 0.17
C PRO A 39 -1.17 -10.32 0.72
N THR A 40 -0.93 -9.42 1.67
CA THR A 40 -1.97 -8.61 2.34
C THR A 40 -1.85 -7.13 2.00
N PHE A 41 -0.65 -6.65 1.70
CA PHE A 41 -0.40 -5.25 1.43
C PHE A 41 0.84 -5.06 0.53
N VAL A 42 0.88 -3.98 -0.23
CA VAL A 42 2.05 -3.58 -1.02
C VAL A 42 2.22 -2.07 -0.94
N THR A 43 3.46 -1.61 -0.77
CA THR A 43 3.80 -0.19 -0.75
C THR A 43 5.24 0.02 -1.20
N HIS A 44 5.71 1.26 -1.19
CA HIS A 44 7.11 1.61 -1.44
C HIS A 44 7.62 2.52 -0.32
N ALA A 45 8.94 2.55 -0.11
CA ALA A 45 9.53 3.49 0.83
C ALA A 45 9.61 4.91 0.23
N PRO A 46 9.54 5.98 1.03
CA PRO A 46 9.74 7.34 0.54
C PRO A 46 11.06 7.50 -0.21
N GLY A 47 10.98 7.97 -1.46
CA GLY A 47 12.11 8.16 -2.35
C GLY A 47 12.76 6.86 -2.86
N ASP A 48 12.06 5.73 -2.76
CA ASP A 48 12.41 4.48 -3.43
C ASP A 48 11.41 4.24 -4.55
N ASP A 49 11.88 4.36 -5.79
CA ASP A 49 11.12 4.16 -7.03
C ASP A 49 11.49 2.84 -7.75
N GLN A 50 12.37 2.05 -7.15
CA GLN A 50 12.89 0.81 -7.74
C GLN A 50 12.31 -0.44 -7.07
N ARG A 51 11.83 -0.32 -5.83
CA ARG A 51 11.38 -1.47 -5.05
C ARG A 51 9.95 -1.30 -4.55
N LEU A 52 9.18 -2.37 -4.65
CA LEU A 52 7.95 -2.54 -3.88
C LEU A 52 8.17 -3.50 -2.71
N PHE A 53 7.61 -3.17 -1.56
CA PHE A 53 7.62 -3.98 -0.36
C PHE A 53 6.26 -4.64 -0.21
N ILE A 54 6.23 -5.97 -0.29
CA ILE A 54 5.00 -6.76 -0.29
C ILE A 54 4.91 -7.50 1.03
N VAL A 55 3.86 -7.22 1.79
CA VAL A 55 3.56 -7.87 3.05
C VAL A 55 2.91 -9.22 2.79
N GLU A 56 3.49 -10.27 3.33
CA GLU A 56 2.96 -11.64 3.36
C GLU A 56 2.44 -11.95 4.76
N LYS A 57 1.24 -12.53 4.81
CA LYS A 57 0.47 -12.69 6.05
C LYS A 57 1.19 -13.48 7.15
N LEU A 58 2.08 -14.40 6.78
CA LEU A 58 2.88 -15.22 7.69
C LEU A 58 4.12 -14.48 8.26
N GLY A 59 4.05 -13.16 8.45
CA GLY A 59 5.11 -12.40 9.10
C GLY A 59 6.32 -12.08 8.23
N LYS A 60 6.14 -12.03 6.91
CA LYS A 60 7.25 -11.78 5.98
C LYS A 60 7.00 -10.54 5.12
N ILE A 61 8.07 -9.85 4.75
CA ILE A 61 8.02 -8.75 3.78
C ILE A 61 8.97 -9.11 2.63
N ARG A 62 8.44 -9.17 1.40
CA ARG A 62 9.21 -9.36 0.17
C ARG A 62 9.62 -8.01 -0.41
N ILE A 63 10.74 -8.00 -1.12
CA ILE A 63 11.06 -6.95 -2.08
C ILE A 63 10.77 -7.48 -3.47
N LEU A 64 10.04 -6.70 -4.25
CA LEU A 64 9.89 -6.84 -5.69
C LEU A 64 10.72 -5.74 -6.35
N ASP A 65 11.70 -6.15 -7.14
CA ASP A 65 12.46 -5.26 -8.00
C ASP A 65 11.60 -4.87 -9.23
N LEU A 66 11.41 -3.57 -9.45
CA LEU A 66 10.52 -3.06 -10.51
C LEU A 66 11.16 -3.05 -11.90
N GLU A 67 12.48 -3.13 -12.00
CA GLU A 67 13.19 -3.19 -13.29
C GLU A 67 13.11 -4.61 -13.88
N THR A 68 13.34 -5.61 -13.04
CA THR A 68 13.38 -7.03 -13.42
C THR A 68 12.04 -7.74 -13.22
N GLU A 69 11.13 -7.15 -12.44
CA GLU A 69 9.86 -7.74 -12.00
C GLU A 69 10.02 -9.05 -11.21
N THR A 70 11.18 -9.22 -10.57
CA THR A 70 11.51 -10.40 -9.79
C THR A 70 11.46 -10.13 -8.29
N LEU A 71 11.04 -11.13 -7.53
CA LEU A 71 11.14 -11.09 -6.07
C LEU A 71 12.58 -11.38 -5.66
N ASN A 72 13.09 -10.61 -4.69
CA ASN A 72 14.35 -10.94 -4.03
C ASN A 72 14.27 -12.35 -3.41
N SER A 73 15.42 -13.03 -3.39
CA SER A 73 15.56 -14.36 -2.77
C SER A 73 15.32 -14.32 -1.27
N ASP A 74 15.86 -13.28 -0.63
CA ASP A 74 15.73 -13.05 0.80
C ASP A 74 14.54 -12.15 1.12
N TYR A 75 14.05 -12.26 2.35
CA TYR A 75 13.00 -11.40 2.87
C TYR A 75 13.60 -10.08 3.38
N PHE A 76 12.93 -8.96 3.12
CA PHE A 76 13.25 -7.70 3.79
C PHE A 76 13.08 -7.83 5.30
N LEU A 77 11.99 -8.46 5.74
CA LEU A 77 11.74 -8.76 7.14
C LEU A 77 11.18 -10.17 7.24
N ASP A 78 11.69 -10.97 8.18
CA ASP A 78 11.10 -12.23 8.61
C ASP A 78 10.89 -12.22 10.12
N ILE A 79 9.62 -12.16 10.52
CA ILE A 79 9.15 -12.20 11.91
C ILE A 79 8.08 -13.28 12.10
N ASP A 80 8.06 -14.31 11.25
CA ASP A 80 7.08 -15.41 11.30
C ASP A 80 6.96 -16.00 12.72
N SER A 81 8.10 -16.21 13.39
CA SER A 81 8.15 -16.71 14.78
C SER A 81 7.41 -15.85 15.82
N LEU A 82 7.14 -14.57 15.52
CA LEU A 82 6.43 -13.64 16.40
C LEU A 82 4.95 -13.50 16.05
N VAL A 83 4.56 -13.92 14.85
CA VAL A 83 3.22 -13.76 14.30
C VAL A 83 2.39 -15.02 14.58
N THR A 84 1.11 -14.82 14.88
CA THR A 84 0.14 -15.91 14.97
C THR A 84 -1.00 -15.73 13.98
N GLY A 85 -1.65 -16.82 13.61
CA GLY A 85 -2.67 -16.85 12.57
C GLY A 85 -2.07 -16.95 11.17
N GLY A 86 -2.80 -16.47 10.15
CA GLY A 86 -2.27 -16.43 8.79
C GLY A 86 -2.12 -17.79 8.09
N SER A 87 -2.66 -18.87 8.67
CA SER A 87 -2.64 -20.23 8.09
C SER A 87 -3.95 -20.70 7.45
N SER A 88 -5.07 -20.02 7.74
CA SER A 88 -6.39 -20.28 7.10
C SER A 88 -6.95 -19.05 6.39
N THR A 89 -7.73 -19.21 5.33
CA THR A 89 -8.43 -18.11 4.65
C THR A 89 -9.51 -17.45 5.51
N ASN A 90 -10.01 -18.15 6.52
CA ASN A 90 -11.04 -17.65 7.46
C ASN A 90 -10.44 -17.01 8.72
N ASP A 91 -9.11 -16.85 8.75
CA ASP A 91 -8.37 -16.23 9.84
C ASP A 91 -7.76 -14.93 9.31
N GLU A 92 -8.19 -13.79 9.84
CA GLU A 92 -7.73 -12.47 9.44
C GLU A 92 -6.39 -12.11 10.07
N ARG A 93 -6.00 -12.77 11.16
CA ARG A 93 -4.74 -12.59 11.88
C ARG A 93 -3.52 -12.86 11.01
N GLY A 94 -2.42 -12.19 11.32
CA GLY A 94 -1.14 -12.30 10.63
C GLY A 94 -0.40 -10.96 10.67
N LEU A 95 0.52 -10.77 9.72
CA LEU A 95 1.10 -9.47 9.40
C LEU A 95 0.20 -8.73 8.40
N LEU A 96 -0.29 -7.55 8.81
CA LEU A 96 -1.40 -6.85 8.16
C LEU A 96 -1.03 -5.46 7.66
N GLY A 97 -0.15 -4.76 8.37
CA GLY A 97 0.21 -3.39 8.06
C GLY A 97 1.71 -3.18 7.91
N LEU A 98 2.09 -2.28 7.01
CA LEU A 98 3.43 -1.75 6.85
C LEU A 98 3.35 -0.25 6.56
N ALA A 99 4.11 0.55 7.30
CA ALA A 99 4.29 1.97 7.02
C ALA A 99 5.76 2.36 7.20
N PHE A 100 6.37 2.92 6.15
CA PHE A 100 7.68 3.56 6.26
C PHE A 100 7.53 4.92 6.92
N HIS A 101 8.49 5.28 7.77
CA HIS A 101 8.55 6.64 8.31
C HIS A 101 8.74 7.65 7.16
N PRO A 102 8.14 8.85 7.21
CA PRO A 102 8.31 9.85 6.14
C PRO A 102 9.80 10.19 5.86
N ASP A 103 10.61 10.18 6.91
CA ASP A 103 12.07 10.38 6.88
C ASP A 103 12.90 9.07 6.76
N TYR A 104 12.34 8.02 6.16
CA TYR A 104 12.96 6.69 6.09
C TYR A 104 14.36 6.68 5.46
N GLN A 105 14.62 7.55 4.48
CA GLN A 105 15.95 7.62 3.85
C GLN A 105 17.05 7.94 4.89
N ASN A 106 16.75 8.82 5.84
CA ASN A 106 17.69 9.27 6.85
C ASN A 106 17.69 8.37 8.10
N ASN A 107 16.51 7.96 8.59
CA ASN A 107 16.41 7.25 9.87
C ASN A 107 16.21 5.73 9.76
N GLY A 108 15.84 5.23 8.59
CA GLY A 108 15.60 3.81 8.34
C GLY A 108 14.42 3.21 9.12
N TYR A 109 13.54 4.01 9.72
CA TYR A 109 12.43 3.49 10.54
C TYR A 109 11.24 3.09 9.68
N PHE A 110 10.68 1.92 10.01
CA PHE A 110 9.40 1.50 9.49
C PHE A 110 8.61 0.80 10.59
N TYR A 111 7.31 0.68 10.39
CA TYR A 111 6.35 0.22 11.37
C TYR A 111 5.54 -0.91 10.75
N VAL A 112 5.23 -1.90 11.55
CA VAL A 112 4.38 -3.02 11.16
C VAL A 112 3.24 -3.20 12.15
N CYS A 113 2.10 -3.67 11.64
CA CYS A 113 0.95 -4.09 12.44
C CYS A 113 0.73 -5.58 12.23
N TYR A 114 0.76 -6.35 13.32
CA TYR A 114 0.56 -7.80 13.27
C TYR A 114 -0.08 -8.33 14.55
N THR A 115 -0.75 -9.47 14.44
CA THR A 115 -1.24 -10.24 15.60
C THR A 115 -0.13 -11.14 16.12
N ALA A 116 0.24 -10.97 17.38
CA ALA A 116 1.41 -11.60 17.96
C ALA A 116 1.09 -12.93 18.63
N THR A 117 2.05 -13.85 18.62
CA THR A 117 2.00 -15.05 19.49
C THR A 117 2.02 -14.65 20.97
N ALA A 118 2.76 -13.58 21.30
CA ALA A 118 2.69 -12.94 22.61
C ALA A 118 1.32 -12.29 22.81
N GLY A 119 0.77 -12.37 24.03
CA GLY A 119 -0.59 -11.88 24.29
C GLY A 119 -1.69 -12.75 23.70
N ASN A 120 -1.38 -13.95 23.19
CA ASN A 120 -2.38 -14.90 22.67
C ASN A 120 -3.22 -14.34 21.50
N GLY A 121 -2.60 -13.60 20.58
CA GLY A 121 -3.26 -13.03 19.40
C GLY A 121 -3.46 -11.52 19.43
N ASP A 122 -3.06 -10.84 20.51
CA ASP A 122 -3.01 -9.39 20.63
C ASP A 122 -2.40 -8.71 19.40
N THR A 123 -2.96 -7.56 19.03
CA THR A 123 -2.41 -6.73 17.96
C THR A 123 -1.22 -5.92 18.48
N TYR A 124 -0.12 -5.93 17.74
CA TYR A 124 1.11 -5.21 18.02
C TYR A 124 1.44 -4.25 16.88
N ILE A 125 1.74 -3.01 17.25
CA ILE A 125 2.38 -2.03 16.38
C ILE A 125 3.82 -1.91 16.82
N ARG A 126 4.74 -2.37 15.96
CA ARG A 126 6.18 -2.35 16.24
C ARG A 126 6.94 -1.54 15.21
N ARG A 127 7.87 -0.73 15.70
CA ARG A 127 8.89 -0.06 14.89
C ARG A 127 10.10 -0.97 14.75
N TYR A 128 10.58 -1.11 13.52
CA TYR A 128 11.83 -1.75 13.15
C TYR A 128 12.73 -0.75 12.42
N ASN A 129 13.97 -1.19 12.17
CA ASN A 129 15.00 -0.43 11.50
C ASN A 129 15.41 -1.12 10.21
N ARG A 130 15.72 -0.35 9.17
CA ARG A 130 16.55 -0.81 8.05
C ARG A 130 17.89 -1.31 8.61
N GLY A 131 18.37 -2.41 8.06
CA GLY A 131 19.68 -2.97 8.36
C GLY A 131 20.81 -2.13 7.77
N ALA A 132 22.04 -2.66 7.86
CA ALA A 132 23.20 -2.04 7.23
C ALA A 132 23.09 -2.05 5.70
N ASP A 133 22.49 -3.12 5.17
CA ASP A 133 22.08 -3.23 3.78
C ASP A 133 20.61 -2.78 3.63
N ALA A 134 20.27 -2.16 2.50
CA ALA A 134 18.96 -1.56 2.30
C ALA A 134 17.87 -2.59 1.98
N ASP A 135 18.22 -3.80 1.56
CA ASP A 135 17.30 -4.89 1.23
C ASP A 135 16.93 -5.74 2.45
N HIS A 136 17.52 -5.46 3.62
CA HIS A 136 17.30 -6.24 4.84
C HIS A 136 16.98 -5.33 6.03
N ALA A 137 15.94 -5.67 6.79
CA ALA A 137 15.64 -5.04 8.05
C ALA A 137 16.46 -5.65 9.19
N SER A 138 16.70 -4.85 10.23
CA SER A 138 17.19 -5.33 11.52
C SER A 138 16.03 -5.54 12.48
N THR A 139 15.95 -6.72 13.08
CA THR A 139 15.05 -7.03 14.20
C THR A 139 15.62 -6.59 15.54
N ALA A 140 16.92 -6.28 15.60
CA ALA A 140 17.57 -5.76 16.80
C ALA A 140 17.10 -4.33 17.09
N GLY A 141 16.83 -4.03 18.36
CA GLY A 141 16.36 -2.69 18.76
C GLY A 141 14.92 -2.36 18.37
N ALA A 142 14.13 -3.35 17.94
CA ALA A 142 12.72 -3.15 17.61
C ALA A 142 11.89 -2.71 18.83
N VAL A 143 11.06 -1.69 18.65
CA VAL A 143 10.30 -1.03 19.72
C VAL A 143 8.81 -1.28 19.56
N THR A 144 8.14 -1.73 20.62
CA THR A 144 6.68 -1.77 20.66
C THR A 144 6.15 -0.37 20.90
N ILE A 145 5.39 0.16 19.94
CA ILE A 145 4.76 1.48 20.03
C ILE A 145 3.43 1.36 20.76
N MET A 146 2.68 0.31 20.45
CA MET A 146 1.37 0.02 21.02
C MET A 146 1.10 -1.47 20.92
N SER A 147 0.38 -2.01 21.90
CA SER A 147 -0.28 -3.30 21.80
C SER A 147 -1.66 -3.22 22.45
N PHE A 148 -2.60 -4.02 21.96
CA PHE A 148 -3.94 -4.11 22.52
C PHE A 148 -4.55 -5.49 22.28
N ASP A 149 -5.48 -5.86 23.17
CA ASP A 149 -6.22 -7.11 23.07
C ASP A 149 -7.08 -7.14 21.80
N GLN A 150 -7.05 -8.28 21.11
CA GLN A 150 -7.85 -8.55 19.92
C GLN A 150 -8.36 -10.00 20.02
N PRO A 151 -9.42 -10.23 20.80
CA PRO A 151 -9.80 -11.58 21.24
C PRO A 151 -10.36 -12.46 20.11
N TYR A 152 -10.67 -11.87 18.95
CA TYR A 152 -11.26 -12.54 17.80
C TYR A 152 -10.30 -12.59 16.61
N THR A 153 -10.49 -13.63 15.79
CA THR A 153 -9.65 -13.89 14.62
C THR A 153 -10.13 -13.19 13.34
N ASN A 154 -11.11 -12.31 13.48
CA ASN A 154 -11.76 -11.55 12.41
C ASN A 154 -11.96 -10.10 12.85
N HIS A 155 -12.26 -9.24 11.90
CA HIS A 155 -12.32 -7.79 12.06
C HIS A 155 -11.03 -7.22 12.66
N ASN A 156 -9.87 -7.76 12.27
CA ASN A 156 -8.60 -7.31 12.87
C ASN A 156 -8.14 -5.94 12.35
N GLY A 157 -8.65 -5.49 11.19
CA GLY A 157 -8.19 -4.27 10.54
C GLY A 157 -6.70 -4.39 10.16
N GLY A 158 -5.87 -3.47 10.67
CA GLY A 158 -4.41 -3.58 10.60
C GLY A 158 -3.74 -2.63 9.61
N PHE A 159 -4.50 -1.82 8.87
CA PHE A 159 -3.92 -0.76 8.04
C PHE A 159 -3.24 0.29 8.92
N ILE A 160 -2.03 0.68 8.55
CA ILE A 160 -1.27 1.74 9.19
C ILE A 160 -0.66 2.66 8.14
N SER A 161 -0.59 3.96 8.42
CA SER A 161 0.04 4.93 7.52
C SER A 161 0.41 6.21 8.25
N PHE A 162 1.40 6.94 7.76
CA PHE A 162 1.69 8.28 8.24
C PHE A 162 0.82 9.32 7.55
N GLY A 163 0.28 10.26 8.34
CA GLY A 163 -0.43 11.41 7.80
C GLY A 163 0.54 12.30 7.01
N PRO A 164 0.15 12.77 5.80
CA PRO A 164 1.07 13.50 4.93
C PRO A 164 1.44 14.91 5.45
N ASN A 165 0.65 15.47 6.37
CA ASN A 165 0.78 16.86 6.82
C ASN A 165 1.19 17.00 8.29
N ASP A 166 0.88 16.01 9.13
CA ASP A 166 1.09 16.07 10.58
C ASP A 166 2.15 15.08 11.07
N GLY A 167 2.59 14.14 10.22
CA GLY A 167 3.60 13.14 10.58
C GLY A 167 3.13 12.17 11.65
N LEU A 168 1.83 12.07 11.91
CA LEU A 168 1.28 11.13 12.88
C LEU A 168 1.11 9.75 12.25
N LEU A 169 1.39 8.70 13.02
CA LEU A 169 1.07 7.33 12.62
C LEU A 169 -0.40 7.04 12.92
N TYR A 170 -1.19 6.84 11.87
CA TYR A 170 -2.58 6.42 11.95
C TYR A 170 -2.66 4.90 11.99
N ILE A 171 -3.45 4.37 12.92
CA ILE A 171 -3.65 2.94 13.15
C ILE A 171 -5.13 2.64 13.03
N PHE A 172 -5.51 1.82 12.05
CA PHE A 172 -6.88 1.42 11.79
C PHE A 172 -7.09 0.00 12.30
N THR A 173 -7.89 -0.14 13.35
CA THR A 173 -8.25 -1.43 13.97
C THR A 173 -9.74 -1.68 13.76
N GLY A 174 -10.15 -2.96 13.74
CA GLY A 174 -11.56 -3.31 13.80
C GLY A 174 -12.01 -3.60 15.24
N ASP A 175 -13.24 -4.07 15.39
CA ASP A 175 -13.96 -4.21 16.66
C ASP A 175 -13.74 -5.55 17.39
#